data_AF-A0AAN6GPZ5-F1
#
_entry.id   AF-A0AAN6GPZ5-F1
#
_cell.length_a   1.000
_cell.length_b   1.000
_cell.length_c   1.000
_cell.angle_alpha   90.00
_cell.angle_beta   90.00
_cell.angle_gamma   90.00
#
_symmetry.space_group_name_H-M   'P 1'
#
loop_
_entity.id
_entity.type
_entity.pdbx_description
1 polymer ?
#
loop_
_entity_poly.entity_id
_entity_poly.type
_entity_poly.pdbx_seq_one_letter_code
_entity_poly.pdbx_strand_id
1 'polypeptide(L)'
;MPNHMTRGPHTGLEPGTLASDMDPVQRKSIISNFDYDELIKIQLPQSVGIRNVAVFDLEDLLPVGATAKSFSTRFSEPAELRVLADIFSAANAPAATIPAEAKSGLPLGEGKYTVSGPRGGQFPLEVAVLHGKLADGSDDVLFTSVTAAVLVIVQADPAIADTQQRARSDTDEASLVKQEKETVWSSIRSFTQALTSRGL
;
A
#
# COMPACT_ATOMS: atom_id res chain seq x y z
N MET A 1 4.38 60.16 38.28
CA MET A 1 3.94 60.37 36.88
C MET A 1 5.16 60.21 35.98
N PRO A 2 5.06 59.82 34.70
CA PRO A 2 4.26 58.81 33.97
C PRO A 2 5.21 57.74 33.34
N ASN A 3 4.87 56.47 33.02
CA ASN A 3 3.91 55.82 32.11
C ASN A 3 4.50 55.42 30.71
N HIS A 4 4.21 54.15 30.31
CA HIS A 4 4.28 53.52 28.95
C HIS A 4 5.63 52.92 28.46
N MET A 5 5.74 51.75 27.78
CA MET A 5 4.78 50.84 27.13
C MET A 5 5.45 49.50 26.67
N THR A 6 4.73 48.37 26.80
CA THR A 6 4.66 47.15 25.94
C THR A 6 5.90 46.31 25.53
N ARG A 7 5.89 45.00 25.90
CA ARG A 7 5.56 43.84 25.01
C ARG A 7 5.37 42.56 25.84
N GLY A 8 4.34 41.78 25.49
CA GLY A 8 3.79 40.65 26.27
C GLY A 8 4.59 39.34 26.28
N PRO A 9 3.98 38.25 26.80
CA PRO A 9 4.65 36.99 27.09
C PRO A 9 5.02 36.29 25.78
N HIS A 10 6.26 35.84 25.66
CA HIS A 10 6.64 34.96 24.56
C HIS A 10 6.11 33.56 24.90
N THR A 11 4.87 33.30 24.50
CA THR A 11 4.36 31.95 24.27
C THR A 11 5.10 31.38 23.07
N GLY A 12 6.29 30.81 23.32
CA GLY A 12 6.94 29.91 22.38
C GLY A 12 6.33 28.52 22.54
N LEU A 13 5.19 28.29 21.89
CA LEU A 13 4.77 26.94 21.52
C LEU A 13 5.87 26.38 20.62
N GLU A 14 6.74 25.53 21.16
CA GLU A 14 7.62 24.74 20.32
C GLU A 14 6.77 23.72 19.56
N PRO A 15 6.70 23.78 18.22
CA PRO A 15 5.97 22.81 17.43
C PRO A 15 6.87 21.61 17.16
N GLY A 16 6.38 20.43 17.49
CA GLY A 16 6.86 19.19 16.90
C GLY A 16 7.95 18.50 17.69
N THR A 17 7.53 17.72 18.68
CA THR A 17 8.21 16.44 18.97
C THR A 17 8.18 15.65 17.68
N LEU A 18 9.28 15.74 16.91
CA LEU A 18 9.48 14.97 15.70
C LEU A 18 9.34 13.50 16.09
N ALA A 19 8.61 12.71 15.30
CA ALA A 19 8.45 11.27 15.49
C ALA A 19 9.79 10.52 15.68
N SER A 20 10.91 11.18 15.36
CA SER A 20 12.30 10.83 15.66
C SER A 20 12.62 10.61 17.16
N ASP A 21 11.91 11.24 18.09
CA ASP A 21 12.20 11.19 19.54
C ASP A 21 11.42 10.12 20.31
N MET A 22 10.58 9.35 19.62
CA MET A 22 9.83 8.26 20.26
C MET A 22 10.66 6.97 20.27
N ASP A 23 10.87 6.43 21.47
CA ASP A 23 11.48 5.13 21.74
C ASP A 23 10.83 4.05 20.84
N PRO A 24 11.58 3.14 20.18
CA PRO A 24 11.02 2.09 19.31
C PRO A 24 9.90 1.29 19.99
N VAL A 25 9.99 1.09 21.31
CA VAL A 25 8.95 0.40 22.11
C VAL A 25 7.64 1.21 22.18
N GLN A 26 7.71 2.54 22.16
CA GLN A 26 6.54 3.42 22.15
C GLN A 26 5.93 3.57 20.75
N ARG A 27 6.73 3.54 19.66
CA ARG A 27 6.19 3.45 18.29
C ARG A 27 5.42 2.16 18.07
N LYS A 28 5.93 1.06 18.65
CA LYS A 28 5.23 -0.23 18.70
C LYS A 28 3.84 -0.15 19.34
N SER A 29 3.54 0.89 20.14
CA SER A 29 2.22 1.14 20.76
C SER A 29 1.31 2.08 19.97
N ILE A 30 1.80 2.89 19.02
CA ILE A 30 0.92 3.78 18.23
C ILE A 30 0.35 3.03 17.04
N ILE A 31 1.21 2.32 16.31
CA ILE A 31 0.82 1.59 15.10
C ILE A 31 -0.08 0.41 15.49
N SER A 32 0.20 -0.31 16.57
CA SER A 32 -0.58 -1.48 17.02
C SER A 32 -1.98 -1.16 17.57
N ASN A 33 -2.23 0.09 17.97
CA ASN A 33 -3.51 0.48 18.59
C ASN A 33 -4.55 0.95 17.56
N PHE A 34 -4.19 1.05 16.28
CA PHE A 34 -5.15 1.31 15.22
C PHE A 34 -5.95 0.06 14.90
N ASP A 35 -7.28 0.20 14.82
CA ASP A 35 -8.15 -0.87 14.33
C ASP A 35 -8.09 -0.92 12.80
N TYR A 36 -7.04 -1.55 12.27
CA TYR A 36 -6.87 -1.73 10.82
C TYR A 36 -7.99 -2.56 10.22
N ASP A 37 -8.57 -3.50 10.96
CA ASP A 37 -9.65 -4.35 10.46
C ASP A 37 -10.93 -3.52 10.25
N GLU A 38 -11.22 -2.59 11.14
CA GLU A 38 -12.29 -1.61 10.96
C GLU A 38 -11.99 -0.64 9.81
N LEU A 39 -10.77 -0.12 9.72
CA LEU A 39 -10.36 0.76 8.61
C LEU A 39 -10.50 0.08 7.25
N ILE A 40 -10.06 -1.18 7.13
CA ILE A 40 -10.20 -1.98 5.92
C ILE A 40 -11.69 -2.12 5.55
N LYS A 41 -12.55 -2.46 6.52
CA LYS A 41 -13.99 -2.62 6.28
C LYS A 41 -14.67 -1.32 5.82
N ILE A 42 -14.28 -0.19 6.39
CA ILE A 42 -14.88 1.12 6.07
C ILE A 42 -14.41 1.63 4.70
N GLN A 43 -13.12 1.51 4.41
CA GLN A 43 -12.49 2.17 3.26
C GLN A 43 -12.44 1.28 2.00
N LEU A 44 -12.51 -0.04 2.17
CA LEU A 44 -12.51 -1.01 1.07
C LEU A 44 -13.80 -1.81 1.11
N PRO A 45 -14.93 -1.25 0.61
CA PRO A 45 -16.18 -1.98 0.56
C PRO A 45 -16.02 -3.26 -0.27
N GLN A 46 -16.48 -4.39 0.27
CA GLN A 46 -16.30 -5.75 -0.27
C GLN A 46 -16.94 -6.00 -1.67
N SER A 47 -17.56 -4.99 -2.28
CA SER A 47 -18.23 -5.09 -3.58
C SER A 47 -17.34 -4.80 -4.78
N VAL A 48 -16.09 -4.34 -4.58
CA VAL A 48 -15.22 -3.90 -5.68
C VAL A 48 -14.02 -4.82 -5.81
N GLY A 49 -14.12 -5.90 -6.59
CA GLY A 49 -12.98 -6.67 -7.16
C GLY A 49 -11.79 -7.06 -6.27
N ILE A 50 -11.85 -6.80 -4.97
CA ILE A 50 -10.82 -6.92 -3.94
C ILE A 50 -11.25 -8.08 -3.09
N ARG A 51 -10.41 -9.11 -3.05
CA ARG A 51 -10.67 -10.35 -2.33
C ARG A 51 -10.11 -10.31 -0.93
N ASN A 52 -8.87 -9.84 -0.81
CA ASN A 52 -8.19 -9.77 0.48
C ASN A 52 -7.32 -8.53 0.61
N VAL A 53 -7.10 -8.11 1.84
CA VAL A 53 -6.18 -7.04 2.22
C VAL A 53 -5.36 -7.53 3.39
N ALA A 54 -4.07 -7.23 3.38
CA ALA A 54 -3.18 -7.37 4.52
C ALA A 54 -2.35 -6.09 4.67
N VAL A 55 -2.18 -5.66 5.91
CA VAL A 55 -1.37 -4.51 6.30
C VAL A 55 -0.27 -5.01 7.22
N PHE A 56 0.96 -4.60 6.95
CA PHE A 56 2.15 -4.99 7.69
C PHE A 56 2.85 -3.75 8.23
N ASP A 57 3.35 -3.80 9.45
CA ASP A 57 4.23 -2.76 10.00
C ASP A 57 5.54 -2.75 9.20
N LEU A 58 5.99 -1.59 8.73
CA LEU A 58 7.21 -1.48 7.93
C LEU A 58 8.49 -1.72 8.76
N GLU A 59 8.42 -1.58 10.09
CA GLU A 59 9.56 -1.77 11.00
C GLU A 59 9.94 -3.24 11.17
N ASP A 60 8.95 -4.10 11.42
CA ASP A 60 9.17 -5.53 11.69
C ASP A 60 8.48 -6.48 10.68
N LEU A 61 7.71 -5.95 9.74
CA LEU A 61 6.98 -6.68 8.70
C LEU A 61 6.02 -7.73 9.26
N LEU A 62 5.54 -7.52 10.49
CA LEU A 62 4.48 -8.32 11.07
C LEU A 62 3.11 -7.77 10.64
N PRO A 63 2.11 -8.65 10.44
CA PRO A 63 0.78 -8.20 10.07
C PRO A 63 0.10 -7.47 11.23
N VAL A 64 -0.40 -6.27 10.94
CA VAL A 64 -1.15 -5.41 11.88
C VAL A 64 -2.64 -5.36 11.57
N GLY A 65 -3.06 -5.80 10.37
CA GLY A 65 -4.47 -5.92 9.99
C GLY A 65 -4.67 -6.78 8.76
N ALA A 66 -5.80 -7.47 8.65
CA ALA A 66 -6.13 -8.26 7.47
C ALA A 66 -7.62 -8.57 7.34
N THR A 67 -8.10 -8.71 6.11
CA THR A 67 -9.45 -9.26 5.85
C THR A 67 -9.57 -10.72 6.26
N ALA A 68 -8.49 -11.48 6.10
CA ALA A 68 -8.41 -12.89 6.44
C ALA A 68 -7.02 -13.22 6.99
N LYS A 69 -6.97 -13.91 8.13
CA LYS A 69 -5.69 -14.32 8.74
C LYS A 69 -4.87 -15.22 7.82
N SER A 70 -5.52 -16.11 7.07
CA SER A 70 -4.85 -16.97 6.08
C SER A 70 -4.10 -16.17 5.01
N PHE A 71 -4.62 -15.00 4.64
CA PHE A 71 -4.00 -14.14 3.64
C PHE A 71 -2.76 -13.44 4.18
N SER A 72 -2.78 -12.92 5.41
CA SER A 72 -1.58 -12.31 6.00
C SER A 72 -0.50 -13.34 6.31
N THR A 73 -0.86 -14.53 6.80
CA THR A 73 0.10 -15.60 7.07
C THR A 73 0.78 -16.18 5.83
N ARG A 74 0.18 -15.96 4.65
CA ARG A 74 0.78 -16.33 3.37
C ARG A 74 2.12 -15.63 3.14
N PHE A 75 2.28 -14.42 3.69
CA PHE A 75 3.50 -13.63 3.60
C PHE A 75 4.30 -13.75 4.90
N SER A 76 4.65 -14.99 5.25
CA SER A 76 5.29 -15.30 6.54
C SER A 76 6.80 -15.02 6.57
N GLU A 77 7.43 -14.81 5.40
CA GLU A 77 8.86 -14.54 5.28
C GLU A 77 9.12 -13.01 5.22
N PRO A 78 9.62 -12.37 6.29
CA PRO A 78 9.84 -10.94 6.33
C PRO A 78 10.87 -10.48 5.29
N ALA A 79 11.85 -11.33 4.93
CA ALA A 79 12.85 -10.98 3.93
C ALA A 79 12.23 -10.70 2.55
N GLU A 80 11.18 -11.44 2.16
CA GLU A 80 10.48 -11.23 0.89
C GLU A 80 9.68 -9.92 0.90
N LEU A 81 8.98 -9.64 2.01
CA LEU A 81 8.26 -8.39 2.22
C LEU A 81 9.19 -7.17 2.25
N ARG A 82 10.40 -7.33 2.80
CA ARG A 82 11.43 -6.29 2.83
C ARG A 82 11.86 -5.91 1.42
N VAL A 83 12.17 -6.90 0.59
CA VAL A 83 12.55 -6.67 -0.82
C VAL A 83 11.42 -5.96 -1.56
N LEU A 84 10.17 -6.35 -1.30
CA LEU A 84 9.00 -5.70 -1.88
C LEU A 84 8.88 -4.23 -1.47
N ALA A 85 9.00 -3.96 -0.17
CA ALA A 85 8.96 -2.62 0.38
C ALA A 85 10.11 -1.74 -0.17
N ASP A 86 11.32 -2.30 -0.29
CA ASP A 86 12.49 -1.59 -0.82
C ASP A 86 12.32 -1.25 -2.31
N ILE A 87 11.81 -2.19 -3.12
CA ILE A 87 11.53 -1.96 -4.54
C ILE A 87 10.54 -0.80 -4.71
N PHE A 88 9.49 -0.73 -3.90
CA PHE A 88 8.45 0.29 -4.05
C PHE A 88 8.77 1.61 -3.36
N SER A 89 9.51 1.59 -2.26
CA SER A 89 10.09 2.80 -1.68
C SER A 89 11.06 3.44 -2.67
N ALA A 90 11.90 2.63 -3.34
CA ALA A 90 12.74 3.11 -4.42
C ALA A 90 11.89 3.63 -5.58
N ALA A 91 10.93 2.86 -6.11
CA ALA A 91 10.11 3.26 -7.25
C ALA A 91 9.30 4.55 -7.03
N ASN A 92 8.95 4.88 -5.78
CA ASN A 92 8.31 6.14 -5.41
C ASN A 92 9.28 7.35 -5.41
N ALA A 93 10.59 7.13 -5.48
CA ALA A 93 11.57 8.21 -5.58
C ALA A 93 11.61 8.77 -7.02
N PRO A 94 11.69 10.11 -7.19
CA PRO A 94 11.53 10.80 -8.47
C PRO A 94 12.57 10.48 -9.57
N ALA A 95 13.56 9.61 -9.29
CA ALA A 95 14.60 9.21 -10.23
C ALA A 95 14.88 7.70 -10.26
N ALA A 96 14.08 6.89 -9.56
CA ALA A 96 14.40 5.48 -9.41
C ALA A 96 13.95 4.63 -10.60
N THR A 97 14.82 3.70 -10.98
CA THR A 97 14.49 2.64 -11.93
C THR A 97 14.21 1.38 -11.12
N ILE A 98 13.07 0.73 -11.38
CA ILE A 98 12.75 -0.57 -10.77
C ILE A 98 13.90 -1.54 -11.11
N PRO A 99 14.52 -2.22 -10.11
CA PRO A 99 15.60 -3.17 -10.34
C PRO A 99 15.21 -4.21 -11.40
N ALA A 100 16.15 -4.55 -12.30
CA ALA A 100 15.88 -5.50 -13.37
C ALA A 100 15.44 -6.89 -12.84
N GLU A 101 15.92 -7.27 -11.66
CA GLU A 101 15.56 -8.52 -10.97
C GLU A 101 14.06 -8.59 -10.64
N ALA A 102 13.45 -7.46 -10.23
CA ALA A 102 12.01 -7.38 -9.93
C ALA A 102 11.13 -7.60 -11.18
N LYS A 103 11.68 -7.38 -12.38
CA LYS A 103 11.00 -7.68 -13.66
C LYS A 103 11.13 -9.16 -14.07
N SER A 104 12.10 -9.89 -13.51
CA SER A 104 12.40 -11.29 -13.85
C SER A 104 11.67 -12.33 -12.99
N GLY A 105 10.97 -11.87 -11.95
CA GLY A 105 10.12 -12.69 -11.08
C GLY A 105 10.67 -12.78 -9.65
N LEU A 106 9.92 -12.21 -8.71
CA LEU A 106 10.18 -12.19 -7.28
C LEU A 106 9.45 -13.35 -6.57
N PRO A 107 10.11 -14.14 -5.71
CA PRO A 107 9.39 -15.02 -4.78
C PRO A 107 8.65 -14.18 -3.74
N LEU A 108 7.36 -14.45 -3.55
CA LEU A 108 6.56 -13.78 -2.52
C LEU A 108 5.48 -14.73 -2.01
N GLY A 109 5.60 -15.11 -0.73
CA GLY A 109 4.79 -16.13 -0.08
C GLY A 109 4.94 -17.47 -0.80
N GLU A 110 3.86 -17.94 -1.42
CA GLU A 110 3.81 -19.22 -2.14
C GLU A 110 3.85 -19.07 -3.67
N GLY A 111 4.08 -17.85 -4.18
CA GLY A 111 4.01 -17.55 -5.61
C GLY A 111 5.27 -16.91 -6.16
N LYS A 112 5.34 -16.86 -7.50
CA LYS A 112 6.36 -16.09 -8.23
C LYS A 112 5.68 -14.94 -8.96
N TYR A 113 6.10 -13.72 -8.66
CA TYR A 113 5.46 -12.48 -9.11
C TYR A 113 6.35 -11.65 -9.99
N THR A 114 5.81 -11.14 -11.08
CA THR A 114 6.45 -10.10 -11.88
C THR A 114 5.85 -8.75 -11.53
N VAL A 115 6.71 -7.77 -11.30
CA VAL A 115 6.25 -6.39 -11.05
C VAL A 115 5.89 -5.77 -12.40
N SER A 116 4.62 -5.43 -12.59
CA SER A 116 4.24 -4.49 -13.63
C SER A 116 4.23 -3.08 -13.01
N GLY A 117 5.25 -2.32 -13.38
CA GLY A 117 5.37 -0.92 -12.98
C GLY A 117 4.44 -0.01 -13.78
N PRO A 118 4.19 1.22 -13.32
CA PRO A 118 3.39 2.20 -14.04
C PRO A 118 4.06 2.48 -15.39
N ARG A 119 3.42 2.07 -16.48
CA ARG A 119 3.92 2.36 -17.83
C ARG A 119 3.87 3.89 -18.04
N GLY A 120 5.03 4.52 -18.15
CA GLY A 120 5.22 5.79 -18.86
C GLY A 120 4.40 6.98 -18.35
N GLY A 121 4.51 7.31 -17.05
CA GLY A 121 4.06 8.63 -16.56
C GLY A 121 2.55 8.87 -16.53
N GLN A 122 1.72 7.82 -16.56
CA GLN A 122 0.26 7.94 -16.60
C GLN A 122 -0.48 7.56 -15.30
N PHE A 123 0.20 7.14 -14.23
CA PHE A 123 -0.47 6.72 -12.99
C PHE A 123 0.30 7.20 -11.75
N PRO A 124 -0.37 7.48 -10.62
CA PRO A 124 0.30 7.90 -9.39
C PRO A 124 1.35 6.86 -8.98
N LEU A 125 2.54 7.31 -8.58
CA LEU A 125 3.69 6.45 -8.23
C LEU A 125 3.41 5.46 -7.07
N GLU A 126 2.33 5.71 -6.33
CA GLU A 126 2.01 5.20 -5.00
C GLU A 126 1.58 3.71 -4.96
N VAL A 127 1.22 3.10 -6.10
CA VAL A 127 0.69 1.72 -6.16
C VAL A 127 1.35 0.92 -7.27
N ALA A 128 1.80 -0.29 -6.95
CA ALA A 128 2.34 -1.24 -7.90
C ALA A 128 1.47 -2.49 -8.04
N VAL A 129 1.52 -3.09 -9.23
CA VAL A 129 0.77 -4.32 -9.53
C VAL A 129 1.75 -5.46 -9.72
N LEU A 130 1.49 -6.55 -8.99
CA LEU A 130 2.21 -7.81 -9.07
C LEU A 130 1.32 -8.81 -9.80
N HIS A 131 1.87 -9.43 -10.82
CA HIS A 131 1.23 -10.51 -11.56
C HIS A 131 1.97 -11.79 -11.27
N GLY A 132 1.30 -12.75 -10.64
CA GLY A 132 1.93 -14.00 -10.24
C GLY A 132 1.08 -15.22 -10.54
N LYS A 133 1.75 -16.37 -10.44
CA LYS A 133 1.11 -17.67 -10.37
C LYS A 133 1.40 -18.28 -9.01
N LEU A 134 0.37 -18.83 -8.39
CA LEU A 134 0.49 -19.62 -7.15
C LEU A 134 1.06 -21.01 -7.45
N ALA A 135 1.49 -21.71 -6.40
CA ALA A 135 2.03 -23.06 -6.50
C ALA A 135 1.06 -24.08 -7.16
N ASP A 136 -0.26 -23.84 -7.06
CA ASP A 136 -1.30 -24.66 -7.70
C ASP A 136 -1.55 -24.30 -9.18
N GLY A 137 -0.84 -23.29 -9.70
CA GLY A 137 -0.96 -22.82 -11.08
C GLY A 137 -2.03 -21.76 -11.31
N SER A 138 -2.80 -21.37 -10.29
CA SER A 138 -3.79 -20.29 -10.37
C SER A 138 -3.14 -18.92 -10.54
N ASP A 139 -3.81 -18.04 -11.27
CA ASP A 139 -3.38 -16.66 -11.45
C ASP A 139 -3.71 -15.84 -10.20
N ASP A 140 -2.80 -14.96 -9.82
CA ASP A 140 -2.96 -14.09 -8.68
C ASP A 140 -2.46 -12.68 -8.98
N VAL A 141 -3.24 -11.69 -8.58
CA VAL A 141 -2.93 -10.27 -8.80
C VAL A 141 -2.93 -9.56 -7.46
N LEU A 142 -1.78 -9.00 -7.13
CA LEU A 142 -1.61 -8.24 -5.91
C LEU A 142 -1.33 -6.79 -6.27
N PHE A 143 -1.98 -5.88 -5.56
CA PHE A 143 -1.63 -4.48 -5.52
C PHE A 143 -0.84 -4.22 -4.25
N THR A 144 0.17 -3.39 -4.38
CA THR A 144 1.10 -3.09 -3.30
C THR A 144 1.31 -1.60 -3.20
N SER A 145 1.19 -1.06 -2.00
CA SER A 145 1.51 0.33 -1.70
C SER A 145 2.26 0.40 -0.38
N VAL A 146 3.09 1.43 -0.24
CA VAL A 146 3.92 1.67 0.94
C VAL A 146 3.62 3.08 1.42
N THR A 147 3.41 3.22 2.72
CA THR A 147 3.29 4.51 3.41
C THR A 147 4.51 4.75 4.31
N ALA A 148 4.45 5.72 5.22
CA ALA A 148 5.58 6.02 6.09
C ALA A 148 5.85 4.90 7.12
N ALA A 149 4.81 4.17 7.54
CA ALA A 149 4.87 3.19 8.61
C ALA A 149 4.31 1.81 8.24
N VAL A 150 3.57 1.65 7.13
CA VAL A 150 2.99 0.35 6.76
C VAL A 150 3.20 -0.03 5.29
N LEU A 151 3.28 -1.34 5.05
CA LEU A 151 3.17 -1.97 3.75
C LEU A 151 1.75 -2.53 3.59
N VAL A 152 1.08 -2.19 2.50
CA VAL A 152 -0.26 -2.68 2.17
C VAL A 152 -0.18 -3.63 0.99
N ILE A 153 -0.79 -4.80 1.15
CA ILE A 153 -0.96 -5.79 0.08
C ILE A 153 -2.45 -6.05 -0.11
N VAL A 154 -2.94 -5.86 -1.32
CA VAL A 154 -4.35 -6.07 -1.69
C VAL A 154 -4.42 -7.12 -2.79
N GLN A 155 -5.11 -8.22 -2.54
CA GLN A 155 -5.43 -9.22 -3.55
C GLN A 155 -6.68 -8.80 -4.32
N ALA A 156 -6.56 -8.69 -5.63
CA ALA A 156 -7.69 -8.43 -6.52
C ALA A 156 -8.09 -9.68 -7.31
N ASP A 157 -9.30 -9.67 -7.86
CA ASP A 157 -9.74 -10.68 -8.80
C ASP A 157 -8.92 -10.59 -10.10
N PRO A 158 -8.21 -11.66 -10.51
CA PRO A 158 -7.44 -11.67 -11.75
C PRO A 158 -8.29 -11.34 -12.99
N ALA A 159 -9.57 -11.72 -13.00
CA ALA A 159 -10.48 -11.43 -14.12
C ALA A 159 -10.74 -9.92 -14.30
N ILE A 160 -10.57 -9.12 -13.25
CA ILE A 160 -10.73 -7.66 -13.29
C ILE A 160 -9.36 -6.99 -13.45
N ALA A 161 -8.34 -7.46 -12.75
CA ALA A 161 -7.06 -6.78 -12.64
C ALA A 161 -6.06 -7.12 -13.76
N ASP A 162 -6.05 -8.37 -14.25
CA ASP A 162 -5.07 -8.88 -15.23
C ASP A 162 -5.58 -8.95 -16.67
N THR A 163 -6.90 -8.83 -16.89
CA THR A 163 -7.47 -8.95 -18.24
C THR A 163 -6.78 -7.99 -19.19
N GLN A 164 -6.04 -8.55 -20.16
CA GLN A 164 -5.41 -7.78 -21.21
C GLN A 164 -6.52 -7.13 -22.06
N GLN A 165 -6.80 -5.86 -21.80
CA GLN A 165 -7.72 -5.04 -22.59
C GLN A 165 -7.42 -5.06 -24.09
N ARG A 166 -6.20 -5.47 -24.49
CA ARG A 166 -5.79 -5.61 -25.90
C ARG A 166 -6.59 -6.64 -26.69
N ALA A 167 -7.23 -7.64 -26.07
CA ALA A 167 -8.03 -8.63 -26.81
C ALA A 167 -9.50 -8.21 -27.00
N ARG A 168 -9.97 -7.15 -26.31
CA ARG A 168 -11.36 -6.67 -26.36
C ARG A 168 -11.38 -5.18 -26.68
N SER A 169 -10.84 -4.83 -27.83
CA SER A 169 -11.06 -3.49 -28.40
C SER A 169 -12.40 -3.55 -29.13
N ASP A 170 -13.34 -2.68 -28.74
CA ASP A 170 -14.66 -2.41 -29.37
C ASP A 170 -15.92 -3.17 -28.84
N THR A 171 -16.00 -3.52 -27.55
CA THR A 171 -17.28 -3.99 -26.94
C THR A 171 -17.62 -3.25 -25.63
N ASP A 172 -18.91 -3.10 -25.33
CA ASP A 172 -19.41 -2.51 -24.07
C ASP A 172 -18.84 -3.22 -22.82
N GLU A 173 -18.56 -4.52 -22.94
CA GLU A 173 -17.93 -5.33 -21.91
C GLU A 173 -16.50 -4.88 -21.57
N ALA A 174 -15.74 -4.35 -22.55
CA ALA A 174 -14.41 -3.82 -22.32
C ALA A 174 -14.43 -2.51 -21.53
N SER A 175 -15.45 -1.68 -21.76
CA SER A 175 -15.66 -0.43 -21.02
C SER A 175 -16.04 -0.69 -19.56
N LEU A 176 -16.86 -1.72 -19.31
CA LEU A 176 -17.20 -2.15 -17.94
C LEU A 176 -15.98 -2.66 -17.19
N VAL A 177 -15.19 -3.57 -17.79
CA VAL A 177 -13.95 -4.08 -17.15
C VAL A 177 -12.94 -2.96 -16.90
N LYS A 178 -12.85 -1.97 -17.80
CA LYS A 178 -12.03 -0.77 -17.58
C LYS A 178 -12.50 0.01 -16.34
N GLN A 179 -13.80 0.26 -16.24
CA GLN A 179 -14.38 0.98 -15.11
C GLN A 179 -14.18 0.23 -13.79
N GLU A 180 -14.37 -1.10 -13.77
CA GLU A 180 -14.13 -1.93 -12.59
C GLU A 180 -12.66 -1.88 -12.16
N LYS A 181 -11.73 -1.99 -13.11
CA LYS A 181 -10.29 -1.86 -12.85
C LYS A 181 -9.94 -0.47 -12.29
N GLU A 182 -10.44 0.60 -12.90
CA GLU A 182 -10.25 1.97 -12.38
C GLU A 182 -10.85 2.14 -10.97
N THR A 183 -11.97 1.47 -10.69
CA THR A 183 -12.61 1.49 -9.36
C THR A 183 -11.73 0.78 -8.32
N VAL A 184 -11.22 -0.42 -8.62
CA VAL A 184 -10.27 -1.15 -7.76
C VAL A 184 -9.04 -0.28 -7.46
N TRP A 185 -8.45 0.32 -8.50
CA TRP A 185 -7.31 1.22 -8.36
C TRP A 185 -7.62 2.44 -7.47
N SER A 186 -8.76 3.10 -7.72
CA SER A 186 -9.21 4.27 -6.94
C SER A 186 -9.43 3.94 -5.48
N SER A 187 -10.06 2.79 -5.19
CA SER A 187 -10.29 2.31 -3.83
C SER A 187 -8.99 2.05 -3.07
N ILE A 188 -8.04 1.35 -3.70
CA ILE A 188 -6.73 1.06 -3.09
C ILE A 188 -5.95 2.35 -2.83
N ARG A 189 -6.00 3.30 -3.78
CA ARG A 189 -5.37 4.61 -3.61
C ARG A 189 -6.01 5.40 -2.46
N SER A 190 -7.34 5.48 -2.41
CA SER A 190 -8.06 6.17 -1.34
C SER A 190 -7.74 5.56 0.02
N PHE A 191 -7.65 4.23 0.11
CA PHE A 191 -7.26 3.53 1.33
C PHE A 191 -5.82 3.88 1.75
N THR A 192 -4.88 3.86 0.80
CA THR A 192 -3.49 4.25 1.06
C THR A 192 -3.40 5.70 1.54
N GLN A 193 -4.12 6.63 0.90
CA GLN A 193 -4.20 8.03 1.33
C GLN A 193 -4.85 8.20 2.71
N ALA A 194 -5.86 7.39 3.03
CA ALA A 194 -6.49 7.36 4.34
C ALA A 194 -5.50 6.92 5.44
N LEU A 195 -4.59 5.99 5.14
CA LEU A 195 -3.51 5.59 6.05
C LEU A 195 -2.48 6.73 6.17
N THR A 196 -1.99 7.27 5.05
CA THR A 196 -1.01 8.36 5.03
C THR A 196 -1.49 9.61 5.77
N SER A 197 -2.75 10.01 5.58
CA SER A 197 -3.34 11.17 6.27
C SER A 197 -3.47 10.99 7.78
N ARG A 198 -3.43 9.74 8.27
CA ARG A 198 -3.40 9.40 9.70
C ARG A 198 -1.98 9.29 10.26
N GLY A 199 -0.95 9.54 9.45
CA GLY A 199 0.45 9.38 9.83
C GLY A 199 0.94 7.94 9.82
N LEU A 200 0.18 7.04 9.18
CA LEU A 200 0.54 5.64 8.95
C LEU A 200 1.23 5.50 7.60
#